data_AF-A0AAW0XVG6-F1
#
_entry.id   AF-A0AAW0XVG6-F1
#
_cell.length_a   1.000
_cell.length_b   1.000
_cell.length_c   1.000
_cell.angle_alpha   90.00
_cell.angle_beta   90.00
_cell.angle_gamma   90.00
#
_symmetry.space_group_name_H-M   'P 1'
#
loop_
_entity.id
_entity.type
_entity.pdbx_description
1 polymer ?
#
loop_
_entity_poly.entity_id
_entity_poly.type
_entity_poly.pdbx_seq_one_letter_code
_entity_poly.pdbx_strand_id
1 'polypeptide(L)'
;MSLTASGHKCVVEKETDKMKKDWVGYPKGLVRVTPGRWLFTAAYTKFADKYYNFKFKQSDVVVNTWPKCGTTWVQEIVWTMTNNPDLNHPMADLPVVIRSPFLEFDMLIDGHDLAASEDNPLVLGFQAVCPGKNPADGIMLQISESASDPRIIKTHLPLSLLSPSLLDTAKVVYVARNPKDVLVSYCHHSRILKMHGYMGSFEDFVQYFVDDDLLYSPYWLHVKEAWEKRHHPNMHFIFYEDLKTDVLGELNKLNTFLDTKLTEDQLNNIVKHTSYSEMKVRNVLGADINDSSIFYPDITSTDGGFFRKGETGDWKSKLTPELEAKVDSWISKNAEDIDISFKYSL
;
A
#
# COMPACT_ATOMS: atom_id res chain seq x y z
N MET A 1 -17.86 7.41 -19.37
CA MET A 1 -17.14 6.13 -19.47
C MET A 1 -15.90 6.37 -20.30
N SER A 2 -14.72 6.10 -19.77
CA SER A 2 -13.44 6.23 -20.49
C SER A 2 -12.77 4.86 -20.60
N LEU A 3 -12.05 4.64 -21.71
CA LEU A 3 -11.22 3.45 -21.92
C LEU A 3 -9.77 3.85 -21.63
N THR A 4 -9.06 3.05 -20.84
CA THR A 4 -7.65 3.26 -20.51
C THR A 4 -6.73 2.52 -21.48
N ALA A 5 -5.44 2.85 -21.46
CA ALA A 5 -4.38 2.14 -22.18
C ALA A 5 -4.29 0.66 -21.79
N SER A 6 -4.71 0.30 -20.56
CA SER A 6 -4.82 -1.09 -20.09
C SER A 6 -6.04 -1.83 -20.66
N GLY A 7 -6.84 -1.19 -21.54
CA GLY A 7 -8.09 -1.74 -22.07
C GLY A 7 -9.23 -1.78 -21.06
N HIS A 8 -9.03 -1.26 -19.86
CA HIS A 8 -10.05 -1.24 -18.82
C HIS A 8 -11.02 -0.08 -19.03
N LYS A 9 -12.26 -0.28 -18.60
CA LYS A 9 -13.34 0.69 -18.68
C LYS A 9 -13.56 1.33 -17.32
N CYS A 10 -13.45 2.64 -17.27
CA CYS A 10 -13.71 3.47 -16.11
C CYS A 10 -15.14 4.03 -16.15
N VAL A 11 -15.94 3.72 -15.12
CA VAL A 11 -17.32 4.15 -14.96
C VAL A 11 -17.44 4.86 -13.62
N VAL A 12 -17.96 6.09 -13.61
CA VAL A 12 -18.19 6.83 -12.36
C VAL A 12 -19.10 6.01 -11.46
N GLU A 13 -18.68 5.82 -10.21
CA GLU A 13 -19.46 5.05 -9.25
C GLU A 13 -20.66 5.86 -8.78
N LYS A 14 -21.84 5.22 -8.75
CA LYS A 14 -23.05 5.86 -8.23
C LYS A 14 -23.08 5.73 -6.71
N GLU A 15 -22.50 6.70 -6.02
CA GLU A 15 -22.42 6.72 -4.56
C GLU A 15 -23.81 6.94 -3.92
N THR A 16 -24.15 6.08 -2.96
CA THR A 16 -25.37 6.23 -2.16
C THR A 16 -25.23 7.37 -1.15
N ASP A 17 -26.34 7.88 -0.62
CA ASP A 17 -26.31 8.90 0.43
C ASP A 17 -25.60 8.41 1.69
N LYS A 18 -25.69 7.10 1.98
CA LYS A 18 -24.95 6.47 3.07
C LYS A 18 -23.44 6.51 2.79
N MET A 19 -23.00 6.11 1.60
CA MET A 19 -21.58 6.15 1.24
C MET A 19 -21.00 7.56 1.38
N LYS A 20 -21.70 8.58 0.87
CA LYS A 20 -21.25 9.99 0.99
C LYS A 20 -21.15 10.48 2.43
N LYS A 21 -22.00 9.96 3.32
CA LYS A 21 -21.94 10.27 4.76
C LYS A 21 -20.79 9.54 5.44
N ASP A 22 -20.58 8.27 5.09
CA ASP A 22 -19.55 7.43 5.69
C ASP A 22 -18.16 7.76 5.17
N TRP A 23 -18.02 8.30 3.95
CA TRP A 23 -16.76 8.60 3.28
C TRP A 23 -16.69 10.06 2.85
N VAL A 24 -16.04 10.89 3.68
CA VAL A 24 -15.88 12.32 3.40
C VAL A 24 -14.56 12.67 2.72
N GLY A 25 -13.67 11.69 2.56
CA GLY A 25 -12.34 11.86 1.97
C GLY A 25 -12.29 11.73 0.45
N TYR A 26 -13.41 11.58 -0.25
CA TYR A 26 -13.44 11.41 -1.72
C TYR A 26 -14.16 12.58 -2.40
N PRO A 27 -13.63 13.83 -2.33
CA PRO A 27 -14.34 15.03 -2.76
C PRO A 27 -14.67 15.07 -4.25
N LYS A 28 -13.95 14.32 -5.07
CA LYS A 28 -14.17 14.18 -6.52
C LYS A 28 -14.97 12.91 -6.89
N GLY A 29 -15.43 12.16 -5.90
CA GLY A 29 -16.14 10.91 -6.06
C GLY A 29 -15.24 9.73 -6.42
N LEU A 30 -15.89 8.62 -6.76
CA LEU A 30 -15.26 7.32 -7.01
C LEU A 30 -15.47 6.83 -8.45
N VAL A 31 -14.64 5.87 -8.87
CA VAL A 31 -14.73 5.23 -10.19
C VAL A 31 -14.57 3.71 -10.07
N ARG A 32 -15.39 2.98 -10.82
CA ARG A 32 -15.27 1.55 -11.06
C ARG A 32 -14.48 1.27 -12.32
N VAL A 33 -13.49 0.40 -12.22
CA VAL A 33 -12.64 -0.01 -13.32
C VAL A 33 -12.90 -1.48 -13.63
N THR A 34 -13.25 -1.78 -14.89
CA THR A 34 -13.65 -3.13 -15.33
C THR A 34 -12.79 -3.60 -16.50
N PRO A 35 -12.48 -4.91 -16.63
CA PRO A 35 -12.90 -6.04 -15.77
C PRO A 35 -12.34 -5.96 -14.33
N GLY A 36 -12.92 -6.76 -13.42
CA GLY A 36 -12.49 -6.83 -12.01
C GLY A 36 -13.30 -5.98 -11.01
N ARG A 37 -14.02 -4.94 -11.47
CA ARG A 37 -14.84 -4.04 -10.63
C ARG A 37 -13.99 -3.28 -9.57
N TRP A 38 -12.75 -2.93 -9.93
CA TRP A 38 -11.85 -2.21 -9.04
C TRP A 38 -12.44 -0.87 -8.61
N LEU A 39 -12.30 -0.48 -7.35
CA LEU A 39 -12.72 0.83 -6.85
C LEU A 39 -11.52 1.74 -6.63
N PHE A 40 -11.54 2.92 -7.24
CA PHE A 40 -10.55 3.98 -7.02
C PHE A 40 -11.23 5.33 -6.83
N THR A 41 -10.46 6.35 -6.42
CA THR A 41 -10.89 7.74 -6.53
C THR A 41 -11.10 8.10 -8.00
N ALA A 42 -12.01 9.02 -8.30
CA ALA A 42 -12.26 9.46 -9.67
C ALA A 42 -10.99 9.97 -10.38
N ALA A 43 -10.03 10.50 -9.60
CA ALA A 43 -8.73 10.96 -10.06
C ALA A 43 -7.90 9.85 -10.73
N TYR A 44 -8.15 8.57 -10.46
CA TYR A 44 -7.50 7.46 -11.18
C TYR A 44 -7.62 7.62 -12.69
N THR A 45 -8.76 8.11 -13.20
CA THR A 45 -8.96 8.31 -14.64
C THR A 45 -7.98 9.29 -15.30
N LYS A 46 -7.40 10.22 -14.53
CA LYS A 46 -6.37 11.16 -14.98
C LYS A 46 -4.99 10.50 -15.12
N PHE A 47 -4.73 9.48 -14.30
CA PHE A 47 -3.40 8.88 -14.16
C PHE A 47 -3.30 7.44 -14.66
N ALA A 48 -4.41 6.77 -14.94
CA ALA A 48 -4.46 5.36 -15.32
C ALA A 48 -3.47 4.99 -16.43
N ASP A 49 -3.44 5.79 -17.51
CA ASP A 49 -2.54 5.55 -18.63
C ASP A 49 -1.08 5.81 -18.27
N LYS A 50 -0.81 6.74 -17.35
CA LYS A 50 0.54 7.02 -16.87
C LYS A 50 1.07 5.88 -15.99
N TYR A 51 0.24 5.34 -15.10
CA TYR A 51 0.59 4.18 -14.27
C TYR A 51 0.81 2.93 -15.13
N TYR A 52 -0.06 2.69 -16.10
CA TYR A 52 0.06 1.54 -17.00
C TYR A 52 1.30 1.64 -17.90
N ASN A 53 1.67 2.84 -18.34
CA ASN A 53 2.84 3.07 -19.20
C ASN A 53 4.14 3.35 -18.43
N PHE A 54 4.11 3.31 -17.09
CA PHE A 54 5.27 3.60 -16.26
C PHE A 54 6.47 2.74 -16.67
N LYS A 55 7.63 3.37 -16.80
CA LYS A 55 8.86 2.73 -17.28
C LYS A 55 9.67 2.19 -16.11
N PHE A 56 9.43 0.93 -15.80
CA PHE A 56 10.28 0.16 -14.89
C PHE A 56 11.67 -0.07 -15.49
N LYS A 57 12.68 -0.22 -14.63
CA LYS A 57 14.08 -0.51 -14.95
C LYS A 57 14.47 -1.87 -14.37
N GLN A 58 15.53 -2.45 -14.92
CA GLN A 58 16.07 -3.74 -14.47
C GLN A 58 16.52 -3.76 -13.00
N SER A 59 16.94 -2.60 -12.48
CA SER A 59 17.35 -2.42 -11.09
C SER A 59 16.20 -2.12 -10.12
N ASP A 60 14.96 -2.00 -10.61
CA ASP A 60 13.83 -1.67 -9.73
C ASP A 60 13.41 -2.85 -8.87
N VAL A 61 12.99 -2.52 -7.65
CA VAL A 61 12.24 -3.43 -6.79
C VAL A 61 10.90 -2.78 -6.44
N VAL A 62 9.80 -3.45 -6.78
CA VAL A 62 8.44 -2.98 -6.52
C VAL A 62 7.88 -3.70 -5.30
N VAL A 63 7.58 -2.96 -4.23
CA VAL A 63 6.84 -3.47 -3.08
C VAL A 63 5.35 -3.30 -3.37
N ASN A 64 4.69 -4.41 -3.72
CA ASN A 64 3.27 -4.43 -4.07
C ASN A 64 2.43 -5.13 -3.00
N THR A 65 1.37 -4.50 -2.54
CA THR A 65 0.47 -5.12 -1.55
C THR A 65 -0.92 -4.58 -1.72
N TRP A 66 -1.95 -5.35 -1.34
CA TRP A 66 -3.21 -4.72 -0.94
C TRP A 66 -2.96 -3.84 0.30
N PRO A 67 -3.67 -2.71 0.51
CA PRO A 67 -3.43 -1.85 1.66
C PRO A 67 -3.38 -2.60 3.00
N LYS A 68 -2.44 -2.24 3.87
CA LYS A 68 -2.33 -2.76 5.26
C LYS A 68 -1.87 -4.22 5.41
N CYS A 69 -1.31 -4.81 4.36
CA CYS A 69 -0.65 -6.12 4.43
C CYS A 69 0.81 -6.08 4.93
N GLY A 70 1.32 -4.95 5.42
CA GLY A 70 2.70 -4.83 5.92
C GLY A 70 3.67 -4.05 5.01
N THR A 71 3.13 -3.28 4.08
CA THR A 71 3.87 -2.52 3.05
C THR A 71 5.03 -1.70 3.63
N THR A 72 4.77 -0.86 4.64
CA THR A 72 5.81 0.01 5.24
C THR A 72 6.96 -0.80 5.83
N TRP A 73 6.67 -1.96 6.42
CA TRP A 73 7.70 -2.83 6.98
C TRP A 73 8.59 -3.40 5.88
N VAL A 74 7.98 -3.91 4.81
CA VAL A 74 8.72 -4.47 3.67
C VAL A 74 9.43 -3.40 2.86
N GLN A 75 8.88 -2.19 2.75
CA GLN A 75 9.59 -1.04 2.18
C GLN A 75 10.89 -0.75 2.94
N GLU A 76 10.84 -0.70 4.28
CA GLU A 76 12.05 -0.50 5.09
C GLU A 76 13.05 -1.64 4.94
N ILE A 77 12.60 -2.89 4.98
CA ILE A 77 13.46 -4.07 4.78
C ILE A 77 14.15 -3.99 3.43
N VAL A 78 13.38 -3.91 2.34
CA VAL A 78 13.91 -3.95 0.97
C VAL A 78 14.81 -2.74 0.70
N TRP A 79 14.41 -1.53 1.11
CA TRP A 79 15.23 -0.35 0.92
C TRP A 79 16.53 -0.44 1.71
N THR A 80 16.49 -0.90 2.96
CA THR A 80 17.70 -1.02 3.80
C THR A 80 18.64 -2.08 3.25
N MET A 81 18.13 -3.26 2.86
CA MET A 81 18.94 -4.31 2.25
C MET A 81 19.65 -3.86 0.96
N THR A 82 18.97 -3.04 0.15
CA THR A 82 19.46 -2.68 -1.18
C THR A 82 20.34 -1.43 -1.15
N ASN A 83 20.00 -0.43 -0.33
CA ASN A 83 20.63 0.90 -0.35
C ASN A 83 21.39 1.26 0.94
N ASN A 84 21.16 0.55 2.04
CA ASN A 84 21.73 0.90 3.34
C ASN A 84 22.16 -0.33 4.18
N PRO A 85 22.94 -1.27 3.61
CA PRO A 85 23.28 -2.51 4.29
C PRO A 85 24.14 -2.30 5.55
N ASP A 86 24.89 -1.20 5.61
CA ASP A 86 25.76 -0.83 6.74
C ASP A 86 25.11 0.20 7.68
N LEU A 87 23.82 0.51 7.49
CA LEU A 87 23.04 1.43 8.33
C LEU A 87 23.64 2.85 8.48
N ASN A 88 24.35 3.34 7.46
CA ASN A 88 25.06 4.63 7.45
C ASN A 88 24.72 5.53 6.24
N HIS A 89 23.73 5.15 5.43
CA HIS A 89 23.35 5.88 4.23
C HIS A 89 22.75 7.25 4.59
N PRO A 90 23.16 8.36 3.96
CA PRO A 90 22.74 9.72 4.34
C PRO A 90 21.24 9.98 4.17
N MET A 91 20.58 9.20 3.30
CA MET A 91 19.13 9.28 3.11
C MET A 91 18.33 8.45 4.13
N ALA A 92 18.96 7.65 5.01
CA ALA A 92 18.26 6.70 5.88
C ALA A 92 17.25 7.36 6.83
N ASP A 93 17.48 8.62 7.20
CA ASP A 93 16.60 9.41 8.06
C ASP A 93 15.48 10.12 7.28
N LEU A 94 15.51 10.08 5.94
CA LEU A 94 14.41 10.61 5.14
C LEU A 94 13.15 9.74 5.29
N PRO A 95 11.96 10.36 5.19
CA PRO A 95 10.70 9.64 5.21
C PRO A 95 10.66 8.52 4.16
N VAL A 96 10.04 7.39 4.51
CA VAL A 96 9.92 6.21 3.63
C VAL A 96 9.24 6.55 2.31
N VAL A 97 8.34 7.54 2.28
CA VAL A 97 7.67 7.99 1.04
C VAL A 97 8.63 8.65 0.04
N ILE A 98 9.79 9.15 0.50
CA ILE A 98 10.84 9.69 -0.37
C ILE A 98 11.81 8.59 -0.79
N ARG A 99 12.22 7.73 0.15
CA ARG A 99 13.13 6.60 -0.10
C ARG A 99 12.51 5.50 -0.94
N SER A 100 11.21 5.28 -0.74
CA SER A 100 10.39 4.34 -1.47
C SER A 100 9.07 5.00 -1.92
N PRO A 101 9.09 5.73 -3.05
CA PRO A 101 7.96 6.48 -3.56
C PRO A 101 6.71 5.65 -3.78
N PHE A 102 5.55 6.22 -3.41
CA PHE A 102 4.24 5.60 -3.61
C PHE A 102 3.67 6.01 -4.97
N LEU A 103 3.78 5.11 -5.95
CA LEU A 103 3.55 5.37 -7.38
C LEU A 103 2.24 6.10 -7.68
N GLU A 104 1.15 5.65 -7.07
CA GLU A 104 -0.20 6.17 -7.33
C GLU A 104 -0.75 7.10 -6.24
N PHE A 105 0.10 7.61 -5.34
CA PHE A 105 -0.37 8.49 -4.26
C PHE A 105 -1.10 9.74 -4.78
N ASP A 106 -0.72 10.21 -5.97
CA ASP A 106 -1.32 11.37 -6.65
C ASP A 106 -2.84 11.25 -6.79
N MET A 107 -3.37 10.05 -7.10
CA MET A 107 -4.82 9.88 -7.23
C MET A 107 -5.55 9.99 -5.89
N LEU A 108 -4.86 9.78 -4.77
CA LEU A 108 -5.46 9.81 -3.44
C LEU A 108 -5.44 11.22 -2.83
N ILE A 109 -4.50 12.07 -3.25
CA ILE A 109 -4.39 13.46 -2.76
C ILE A 109 -5.04 14.48 -3.71
N ASP A 110 -5.45 14.07 -4.91
CA ASP A 110 -6.12 14.95 -5.87
C ASP A 110 -7.48 15.44 -5.33
N GLY A 111 -7.58 16.76 -5.13
CA GLY A 111 -8.75 17.38 -4.48
C GLY A 111 -8.60 17.61 -2.98
N HIS A 112 -7.45 17.29 -2.39
CA HIS A 112 -7.10 17.63 -1.01
C HIS A 112 -6.08 18.78 -0.95
N ASP A 113 -6.01 19.42 0.21
CA ASP A 113 -5.09 20.55 0.48
C ASP A 113 -3.61 20.17 0.29
N LEU A 114 -3.28 18.87 0.42
CA LEU A 114 -1.93 18.31 0.24
C LEU A 114 -1.32 18.56 -1.14
N ALA A 115 -2.13 18.89 -2.15
CA ALA A 115 -1.66 19.23 -3.50
C ALA A 115 -2.24 20.57 -4.01
N ALA A 116 -2.78 21.41 -3.11
CA ALA A 116 -3.61 22.55 -3.51
C ALA A 116 -2.85 23.87 -3.73
N SER A 117 -1.62 24.03 -3.20
CA SER A 117 -0.86 25.27 -3.29
C SER A 117 0.62 25.06 -3.60
N GLU A 118 1.25 26.03 -4.27
CA GLU A 118 2.69 26.03 -4.54
C GLU A 118 3.53 26.03 -3.26
N ASP A 119 3.02 26.65 -2.19
CA ASP A 119 3.67 26.70 -0.87
C ASP A 119 3.50 25.41 -0.05
N ASN A 120 2.79 24.40 -0.57
CA ASN A 120 2.62 23.15 0.17
C ASN A 120 3.97 22.41 0.31
N PRO A 121 4.36 21.92 1.51
CA PRO A 121 5.62 21.22 1.70
C PRO A 121 5.88 20.05 0.75
N LEU A 122 4.83 19.33 0.34
CA LEU A 122 4.93 18.25 -0.66
C LEU A 122 5.31 18.81 -2.04
N VAL A 123 4.71 19.94 -2.43
CA VAL A 123 4.98 20.60 -3.73
C VAL A 123 6.37 21.22 -3.74
N LEU A 124 6.79 21.86 -2.64
CA LEU A 124 8.14 22.40 -2.50
C LEU A 124 9.20 21.29 -2.52
N GLY A 125 8.97 20.19 -1.78
CA GLY A 125 9.84 19.02 -1.81
C GLY A 125 9.92 18.39 -3.20
N PHE A 126 8.78 18.31 -3.90
CA PHE A 126 8.73 17.87 -5.29
C PHE A 126 9.57 18.75 -6.22
N GLN A 127 9.43 20.07 -6.14
CA GLN A 127 10.18 21.01 -6.98
C GLN A 127 11.69 20.92 -6.75
N ALA A 128 12.12 20.62 -5.51
CA ALA A 128 13.53 20.40 -5.19
C ALA A 128 14.09 19.11 -5.83
N VAL A 129 13.29 18.04 -5.90
CA VAL A 129 13.70 16.75 -6.48
C VAL A 129 13.53 16.71 -8.00
N CYS A 130 12.50 17.38 -8.52
CA CYS A 130 12.07 17.36 -9.92
C CYS A 130 11.97 18.79 -10.49
N PRO A 131 13.08 19.53 -10.62
CA PRO A 131 13.04 20.94 -11.02
C PRO A 131 12.45 21.12 -12.42
N GLY A 132 11.53 22.09 -12.56
CA GLY A 132 10.88 22.43 -13.83
C GLY A 132 9.78 21.46 -14.28
N LYS A 133 9.44 20.45 -13.47
CA LYS A 133 8.34 19.52 -13.72
C LYS A 133 7.01 20.10 -13.22
N ASN A 134 5.91 19.75 -13.89
CA ASN A 134 4.57 20.22 -13.54
C ASN A 134 3.95 19.32 -12.45
N PRO A 135 3.60 19.83 -11.25
CA PRO A 135 2.96 19.04 -10.20
C PRO A 135 1.64 18.41 -10.64
N ALA A 136 0.91 19.05 -11.57
CA ALA A 136 -0.36 18.53 -12.07
C ALA A 136 -0.21 17.22 -12.85
N ASP A 137 1.00 16.87 -13.29
CA ASP A 137 1.29 15.62 -13.99
C ASP A 137 1.50 14.41 -13.07
N GLY A 138 1.45 14.61 -11.75
CA GLY A 138 1.64 13.59 -10.73
C GLY A 138 2.98 13.82 -10.04
N ILE A 139 2.94 14.30 -8.80
CA ILE A 139 4.11 14.57 -7.97
C ILE A 139 4.84 13.26 -7.67
N MET A 140 4.13 12.29 -7.08
CA MET A 140 4.75 11.04 -6.64
C MET A 140 5.12 10.13 -7.80
N LEU A 141 4.34 10.16 -8.88
CA LEU A 141 4.70 9.53 -10.14
C LEU A 141 6.07 10.04 -10.66
N GLN A 142 6.24 11.37 -10.76
CA GLN A 142 7.48 11.96 -11.27
C GLN A 142 8.67 11.81 -10.30
N ILE A 143 8.42 11.78 -8.99
CA ILE A 143 9.44 11.41 -8.00
C ILE A 143 9.87 9.95 -8.21
N SER A 144 8.93 9.04 -8.47
CA SER A 144 9.24 7.64 -8.78
C SER A 144 10.08 7.50 -10.06
N GLU A 145 9.84 8.35 -11.08
CA GLU A 145 10.66 8.39 -12.30
C GLU A 145 12.07 8.91 -12.04
N SER A 146 12.21 9.90 -11.15
CA SER A 146 13.45 10.63 -10.89
C SER A 146 14.30 10.06 -9.75
N ALA A 147 13.78 9.07 -9.02
CA ALA A 147 14.49 8.42 -7.92
C ALA A 147 15.78 7.75 -8.40
N SER A 148 16.81 7.80 -7.55
CA SER A 148 18.10 7.14 -7.79
C SER A 148 17.96 5.62 -7.87
N ASP A 149 18.73 5.01 -8.76
CA ASP A 149 18.80 3.56 -8.87
C ASP A 149 19.66 2.95 -7.73
N PRO A 150 19.32 1.74 -7.23
CA PRO A 150 18.09 0.98 -7.52
C PRO A 150 16.84 1.59 -6.86
N ARG A 151 15.78 1.79 -7.66
CA ARG A 151 14.54 2.40 -7.16
C ARG A 151 13.72 1.35 -6.41
N ILE A 152 13.25 1.72 -5.22
CA ILE A 152 12.32 0.91 -4.44
C ILE A 152 10.94 1.53 -4.52
N ILE A 153 10.03 0.99 -5.33
CA ILE A 153 8.74 1.63 -5.63
C ILE A 153 7.63 0.94 -4.84
N LYS A 154 6.79 1.70 -4.15
CA LYS A 154 5.59 1.18 -3.50
C LYS A 154 4.40 1.31 -4.44
N THR A 155 3.54 0.28 -4.47
CA THR A 155 2.21 0.39 -5.08
C THR A 155 1.18 -0.54 -4.43
N HIS A 156 -0.07 -0.10 -4.42
CA HIS A 156 -1.28 -0.85 -4.08
C HIS A 156 -2.13 -1.15 -5.31
N LEU A 157 -1.70 -0.75 -6.52
CA LEU A 157 -2.39 -1.14 -7.74
C LEU A 157 -2.30 -2.66 -7.95
N PRO A 158 -3.38 -3.29 -8.44
CA PRO A 158 -3.33 -4.67 -8.91
C PRO A 158 -2.42 -4.78 -10.15
N LEU A 159 -1.83 -5.95 -10.37
CA LEU A 159 -0.87 -6.19 -11.45
C LEU A 159 -1.48 -5.91 -12.83
N SER A 160 -2.77 -6.19 -13.02
CA SER A 160 -3.51 -5.92 -14.26
C SER A 160 -3.61 -4.43 -14.62
N LEU A 161 -3.36 -3.52 -13.68
CA LEU A 161 -3.37 -2.07 -13.89
C LEU A 161 -1.96 -1.45 -13.90
N LEU A 162 -0.93 -2.27 -13.77
CA LEU A 162 0.48 -1.89 -13.94
C LEU A 162 0.99 -2.27 -15.34
N SER A 163 2.20 -1.81 -15.66
CA SER A 163 2.83 -2.17 -16.94
C SER A 163 2.88 -3.68 -17.14
N PRO A 164 2.45 -4.20 -18.32
CA PRO A 164 2.39 -5.63 -18.58
C PRO A 164 3.78 -6.28 -18.60
N SER A 165 4.84 -5.49 -18.86
CA SER A 165 6.23 -5.96 -18.85
C SER A 165 6.89 -5.84 -17.47
N LEU A 166 6.13 -5.54 -16.41
CA LEU A 166 6.67 -5.32 -15.06
C LEU A 166 7.55 -6.49 -14.62
N LEU A 167 7.04 -7.72 -14.66
CA LEU A 167 7.78 -8.89 -14.21
C LEU A 167 8.89 -9.33 -15.18
N ASP A 168 8.82 -8.93 -16.46
CA ASP A 168 9.90 -9.13 -17.43
C ASP A 168 11.07 -8.17 -17.19
N THR A 169 10.83 -7.10 -16.41
CA THR A 169 11.77 -5.99 -16.24
C THR A 169 12.28 -5.86 -14.82
N ALA A 170 11.41 -5.82 -13.82
CA ALA A 170 11.75 -5.50 -12.43
C ALA A 170 11.38 -6.63 -11.49
N LYS A 171 12.00 -6.63 -10.31
CA LYS A 171 11.62 -7.53 -9.21
C LYS A 171 10.38 -6.98 -8.50
N VAL A 172 9.46 -7.85 -8.12
CA VAL A 172 8.27 -7.53 -7.32
C VAL A 172 8.31 -8.33 -6.03
N VAL A 173 8.22 -7.63 -4.90
CA VAL A 173 7.98 -8.22 -3.58
C VAL A 173 6.52 -7.99 -3.24
N TYR A 174 5.73 -9.07 -3.30
CA TYR A 174 4.32 -9.02 -2.96
C TYR A 174 4.08 -9.44 -1.52
N VAL A 175 3.22 -8.74 -0.77
CA VAL A 175 2.84 -9.15 0.58
C VAL A 175 1.34 -9.36 0.70
N ALA A 176 0.96 -10.59 1.05
CA ALA A 176 -0.37 -10.96 1.46
C ALA A 176 -0.45 -11.06 2.99
N ARG A 177 -1.64 -10.83 3.54
CA ARG A 177 -1.92 -10.93 4.98
C ARG A 177 -3.33 -11.46 5.17
N ASN A 178 -3.59 -12.19 6.24
CA ASN A 178 -4.92 -12.72 6.52
C ASN A 178 -6.00 -11.62 6.44
N PRO A 179 -7.10 -11.85 5.73
CA PRO A 179 -8.07 -10.80 5.43
C PRO A 179 -8.80 -10.24 6.66
N LYS A 180 -8.90 -11.02 7.76
CA LYS A 180 -9.53 -10.57 9.01
C LYS A 180 -8.73 -9.43 9.68
N ASP A 181 -7.42 -9.60 9.81
CA ASP A 181 -6.56 -8.52 10.34
C ASP A 181 -6.43 -7.35 9.37
N VAL A 182 -6.41 -7.62 8.05
CA VAL A 182 -6.39 -6.59 7.02
C VAL A 182 -7.61 -5.69 7.14
N LEU A 183 -8.81 -6.26 7.25
CA LEU A 183 -10.07 -5.54 7.45
C LEU A 183 -9.97 -4.60 8.66
N VAL A 184 -9.58 -5.11 9.82
CA VAL A 184 -9.45 -4.30 11.05
C VAL A 184 -8.41 -3.19 10.88
N SER A 185 -7.25 -3.52 10.31
CA SER A 185 -6.20 -2.54 10.10
C SER A 185 -6.58 -1.47 9.09
N TYR A 186 -7.41 -1.80 8.10
CA TYR A 186 -7.82 -0.87 7.06
C TYR A 186 -8.97 0.02 7.50
N CYS A 187 -9.88 -0.49 8.35
CA CYS A 187 -10.86 0.36 9.03
C CYS A 187 -10.16 1.45 9.84
N HIS A 188 -9.20 1.07 10.69
CA HIS A 188 -8.41 2.04 11.48
C HIS A 188 -7.73 3.08 10.59
N HIS A 189 -7.03 2.61 9.55
CA HIS A 189 -6.32 3.48 8.61
C HIS A 189 -7.25 4.48 7.90
N SER A 190 -8.44 4.02 7.49
CA SER A 190 -9.43 4.84 6.79
C SER A 190 -10.07 5.90 7.70
N ARG A 191 -10.14 5.64 9.01
CA ARG A 191 -10.63 6.61 10.01
C ARG A 191 -9.59 7.69 10.33
N ILE A 192 -8.31 7.32 10.45
CA ILE A 192 -7.28 8.28 10.87
C ILE A 192 -6.83 9.20 9.74
N LEU A 193 -6.89 8.78 8.48
CA LEU A 193 -6.41 9.56 7.35
C LEU A 193 -7.53 10.36 6.68
N LYS A 194 -7.33 11.67 6.54
CA LYS A 194 -8.31 12.58 5.90
C LYS A 194 -8.60 12.25 4.44
N MET A 195 -7.60 11.78 3.71
CA MET A 195 -7.72 11.31 2.32
C MET A 195 -8.64 10.09 2.15
N HIS A 196 -8.95 9.37 3.23
CA HIS A 196 -10.01 8.35 3.23
C HIS A 196 -11.28 8.89 3.88
N GLY A 197 -11.16 9.50 5.06
CA GLY A 197 -12.28 10.20 5.69
C GLY A 197 -13.41 9.26 6.10
N TYR A 198 -13.10 8.09 6.64
CA TYR A 198 -14.13 7.15 7.07
C TYR A 198 -14.75 7.55 8.41
N MET A 199 -16.05 7.88 8.38
CA MET A 199 -16.85 8.33 9.52
C MET A 199 -17.94 7.33 9.93
N GLY A 200 -18.10 6.23 9.20
CA GLY A 200 -19.08 5.19 9.48
C GLY A 200 -18.74 4.29 10.67
N SER A 201 -19.63 3.33 10.96
CA SER A 201 -19.43 2.31 12.00
C SER A 201 -18.45 1.21 11.58
N PHE A 202 -17.99 0.38 12.50
CA PHE A 202 -17.13 -0.75 12.14
C PHE A 202 -17.92 -1.82 11.36
N GLU A 203 -19.17 -2.04 11.72
CA GLU A 203 -20.12 -2.95 11.07
C GLU A 203 -20.35 -2.56 9.61
N ASP A 204 -20.54 -1.26 9.34
CA ASP A 204 -20.65 -0.73 7.98
C ASP A 204 -19.35 -0.94 7.20
N PHE A 205 -18.19 -0.79 7.85
CA PHE A 205 -16.89 -1.01 7.20
C PHE A 205 -16.71 -2.49 6.80
N VAL A 206 -17.10 -3.42 7.69
CA VAL A 206 -17.12 -4.85 7.38
C VAL A 206 -17.99 -5.11 6.16
N GLN A 207 -19.15 -4.45 6.05
CA GLN A 207 -20.02 -4.59 4.89
C GLN A 207 -19.36 -4.07 3.61
N TYR A 208 -18.78 -2.87 3.61
CA TYR A 208 -18.03 -2.35 2.45
C TYR A 208 -16.86 -3.27 2.05
N PHE A 209 -16.18 -3.88 3.01
CA PHE A 209 -15.08 -4.81 2.75
C PHE A 209 -15.55 -6.07 2.02
N VAL A 210 -16.64 -6.70 2.47
CA VAL A 210 -17.15 -7.94 1.84
C VAL A 210 -17.86 -7.69 0.51
N ASP A 211 -18.36 -6.47 0.27
CA ASP A 211 -19.02 -6.06 -0.98
C ASP A 211 -18.04 -5.57 -2.06
N ASP A 212 -16.73 -5.54 -1.73
CA ASP A 212 -15.64 -4.99 -2.54
C ASP A 212 -15.83 -3.49 -2.86
N ASP A 213 -16.37 -2.74 -1.90
CA ASP A 213 -16.71 -1.33 -2.00
C ASP A 213 -15.70 -0.42 -1.26
N LEU A 214 -14.45 -0.87 -1.14
CA LEU A 214 -13.33 -0.07 -0.62
C LEU A 214 -12.26 0.17 -1.69
N LEU A 215 -11.48 1.25 -1.57
CA LEU A 215 -10.39 1.52 -2.51
C LEU A 215 -9.47 0.30 -2.66
N TYR A 216 -9.01 0.04 -3.88
CA TYR A 216 -8.18 -1.11 -4.28
C TYR A 216 -8.88 -2.49 -4.21
N SER A 217 -10.14 -2.56 -3.77
CA SER A 217 -10.92 -3.82 -3.80
C SER A 217 -11.31 -4.17 -5.25
N PRO A 218 -11.50 -5.45 -5.61
CA PRO A 218 -11.63 -6.61 -4.71
C PRO A 218 -10.33 -7.15 -4.10
N TYR A 219 -10.33 -7.43 -2.79
CA TYR A 219 -9.15 -7.98 -2.08
C TYR A 219 -8.69 -9.31 -2.69
N TRP A 220 -9.61 -10.25 -2.91
CA TRP A 220 -9.25 -11.58 -3.39
C TRP A 220 -8.77 -11.58 -4.83
N LEU A 221 -9.34 -10.74 -5.70
CA LEU A 221 -8.83 -10.60 -7.06
C LEU A 221 -7.39 -10.05 -7.05
N HIS A 222 -7.11 -9.06 -6.20
CA HIS A 222 -5.77 -8.50 -6.04
C HIS A 222 -4.75 -9.56 -5.59
N VAL A 223 -5.12 -10.39 -4.60
CA VAL A 223 -4.26 -11.50 -4.13
C VAL A 223 -4.10 -12.57 -5.19
N LYS A 224 -5.17 -12.95 -5.90
CA LYS A 224 -5.14 -13.97 -6.97
C LYS A 224 -4.20 -13.59 -8.10
N GLU A 225 -4.25 -12.34 -8.57
CA GLU A 225 -3.34 -11.87 -9.63
C GLU A 225 -1.86 -12.06 -9.25
N ALA A 226 -1.49 -11.73 -8.01
CA ALA A 226 -0.13 -11.94 -7.53
C ALA A 226 0.19 -13.42 -7.27
N TRP A 227 -0.77 -14.18 -6.74
CA TRP A 227 -0.61 -15.61 -6.46
C TRP A 227 -0.36 -16.42 -7.74
N GLU A 228 -1.04 -16.09 -8.84
CA GLU A 228 -0.81 -16.71 -10.15
C GLU A 228 0.63 -16.50 -10.65
N LYS A 229 1.28 -15.41 -10.26
CA LYS A 229 2.65 -15.06 -10.63
C LYS A 229 3.70 -15.49 -9.60
N ARG A 230 3.32 -16.14 -8.50
CA ARG A 230 4.22 -16.45 -7.36
C ARG A 230 5.46 -17.27 -7.70
N HIS A 231 5.44 -18.01 -8.80
CA HIS A 231 6.57 -18.83 -9.27
C HIS A 231 7.42 -18.12 -10.34
N HIS A 232 7.05 -16.90 -10.72
CA HIS A 232 7.82 -16.10 -11.66
C HIS A 232 9.17 -15.72 -11.00
N PRO A 233 10.32 -15.81 -11.71
CA PRO A 233 11.63 -15.55 -11.11
C PRO A 233 11.81 -14.14 -10.53
N ASN A 234 11.04 -13.18 -11.03
CA ASN A 234 10.98 -11.80 -10.52
C ASN A 234 9.80 -11.52 -9.57
N MET A 235 9.14 -12.54 -9.04
CA MET A 235 8.09 -12.40 -8.01
C MET A 235 8.53 -13.09 -6.73
N HIS A 236 8.55 -12.36 -5.62
CA HIS A 236 8.73 -12.91 -4.28
C HIS A 236 7.49 -12.66 -3.46
N PHE A 237 6.71 -13.71 -3.20
CA PHE A 237 5.44 -13.64 -2.49
C PHE A 237 5.62 -13.95 -1.00
N ILE A 238 5.26 -13.01 -0.15
CA ILE A 238 5.40 -13.08 1.31
C ILE A 238 4.01 -13.14 1.95
N PHE A 239 3.85 -14.02 2.94
CA PHE A 239 2.78 -13.90 3.94
C PHE A 239 3.28 -13.07 5.12
N TYR A 240 2.54 -12.04 5.50
CA TYR A 240 2.86 -11.18 6.64
C TYR A 240 3.09 -11.98 7.92
N GLU A 241 2.30 -13.02 8.13
CA GLU A 241 2.40 -13.90 9.28
C GLU A 241 3.71 -14.71 9.29
N ASP A 242 4.16 -15.17 8.13
CA ASP A 242 5.43 -15.90 8.01
C ASP A 242 6.62 -14.97 8.25
N LEU A 243 6.60 -13.77 7.64
CA LEU A 243 7.59 -12.72 7.91
C LEU A 243 7.65 -12.40 9.42
N LYS A 244 6.51 -12.34 10.09
CA LYS A 244 6.48 -12.07 11.53
C LYS A 244 6.94 -13.26 12.39
N THR A 245 6.74 -14.49 11.92
CA THR A 245 7.18 -15.69 12.63
C THR A 245 8.70 -15.83 12.58
N ASP A 246 9.30 -15.63 11.41
CA ASP A 246 10.73 -15.81 11.17
C ASP A 246 11.28 -14.72 10.24
N VAL A 247 11.56 -13.55 10.83
CA VAL A 247 12.05 -12.39 10.10
C VAL A 247 13.39 -12.70 9.42
N LEU A 248 14.32 -13.34 10.13
CA LEU A 248 15.65 -13.64 9.60
C LEU A 248 15.58 -14.66 8.46
N GLY A 249 14.75 -15.71 8.59
CA GLY A 249 14.52 -16.66 7.51
C GLY A 249 13.96 -16.01 6.26
N GLU A 250 13.01 -15.08 6.40
CA GLU A 250 12.45 -14.35 5.26
C GLU A 250 13.47 -13.39 4.64
N LEU A 251 14.27 -12.69 5.45
CA LEU A 251 15.36 -11.83 4.97
C LEU A 251 16.44 -12.62 4.22
N ASN A 252 16.73 -13.86 4.59
CA ASN A 252 17.65 -14.73 3.84
C ASN A 252 17.10 -15.08 2.44
N LYS A 253 15.79 -15.35 2.33
CA LYS A 253 15.14 -15.55 1.02
C LYS A 253 15.20 -14.28 0.17
N LEU A 254 14.90 -13.13 0.76
CA LEU A 254 15.02 -11.83 0.09
C LEU A 254 16.46 -11.53 -0.32
N ASN A 255 17.46 -11.88 0.49
CA ASN A 255 18.87 -11.68 0.16
C ASN A 255 19.26 -12.43 -1.12
N THR A 256 18.71 -13.65 -1.28
CA THR A 256 18.88 -14.47 -2.48
C THR A 256 18.08 -13.89 -3.66
N PHE A 257 16.80 -13.59 -3.46
CA PHE A 257 15.92 -13.06 -4.50
C PHE A 257 16.41 -11.71 -5.05
N LEU A 258 16.85 -10.81 -4.19
CA LEU A 258 17.35 -9.48 -4.56
C LEU A 258 18.80 -9.52 -5.06
N ASP A 259 19.55 -10.60 -4.83
CA ASP A 259 21.00 -10.74 -5.10
C ASP A 259 21.84 -9.66 -4.38
N THR A 260 21.50 -9.37 -3.12
CA THR A 260 22.18 -8.32 -2.32
C THR A 260 23.48 -8.81 -1.67
N LYS A 261 23.69 -10.13 -1.57
CA LYS A 261 24.91 -10.77 -1.03
C LYS A 261 25.29 -10.29 0.38
N LEU A 262 24.29 -9.96 1.19
CA LEU A 262 24.48 -9.48 2.56
C LEU A 262 24.99 -10.60 3.45
N THR A 263 25.85 -10.24 4.40
CA THR A 263 26.33 -11.16 5.43
C THR A 263 25.25 -11.42 6.50
N GLU A 264 25.41 -12.48 7.27
CA GLU A 264 24.52 -12.78 8.39
C GLU A 264 24.47 -11.62 9.42
N ASP A 265 25.60 -10.97 9.69
CA ASP A 265 25.66 -9.80 10.58
C ASP A 265 24.86 -8.61 10.03
N GLN A 266 24.99 -8.31 8.73
CA GLN A 266 24.20 -7.27 8.08
C GLN A 266 22.71 -7.58 8.15
N LEU A 267 22.31 -8.83 7.87
CA LEU A 267 20.91 -9.26 7.98
C LEU A 267 20.38 -9.11 9.40
N ASN A 268 21.12 -9.54 10.43
CA ASN A 268 20.73 -9.38 11.82
C ASN A 268 20.59 -7.91 12.24
N ASN A 269 21.49 -7.04 11.77
CA ASN A 269 21.38 -5.59 11.99
C ASN A 269 20.10 -5.03 11.34
N ILE A 270 19.76 -5.47 10.13
CA ILE A 270 18.54 -5.05 9.44
C ILE A 270 17.28 -5.58 10.14
N VAL A 271 17.29 -6.84 10.64
CA VAL A 271 16.19 -7.39 11.46
C VAL A 271 15.91 -6.47 12.64
N LYS A 272 16.94 -6.06 13.38
CA LYS A 272 16.80 -5.14 14.52
C LYS A 272 16.28 -3.78 14.04
N HIS A 273 16.94 -3.18 13.05
CA HIS A 273 16.65 -1.84 12.53
C HIS A 273 15.22 -1.67 12.00
N THR A 274 14.67 -2.75 11.43
CA THR A 274 13.32 -2.80 10.87
C THR A 274 12.30 -3.42 11.81
N SER A 275 12.66 -3.65 13.08
CA SER A 275 11.70 -4.09 14.08
C SER A 275 10.63 -3.02 14.33
N TYR A 276 9.43 -3.45 14.71
CA TYR A 276 8.31 -2.54 15.01
C TYR A 276 8.69 -1.46 16.03
N SER A 277 9.41 -1.83 17.08
CA SER A 277 9.87 -0.91 18.14
C SER A 277 10.80 0.18 17.59
N GLU A 278 11.78 -0.20 16.77
CA GLU A 278 12.75 0.75 16.20
C GLU A 278 12.10 1.66 15.16
N MET A 279 11.29 1.09 14.25
CA MET A 279 10.59 1.87 13.23
C MET A 279 9.61 2.88 13.82
N LYS A 280 8.91 2.49 14.89
CA LYS A 280 7.96 3.37 15.59
C LYS A 280 8.68 4.57 16.21
N VAL A 281 9.84 4.36 16.83
CA VAL A 281 10.64 5.43 17.45
C VAL A 281 11.20 6.38 16.39
N ARG A 282 11.67 5.85 15.24
CA ARG A 282 12.21 6.67 14.14
C ARG A 282 11.16 7.44 13.33
N ASN A 283 9.87 7.22 13.58
CA ASN A 283 8.76 7.78 12.80
C ASN A 283 9.02 7.70 11.28
N VAL A 284 9.25 6.51 10.74
CA VAL A 284 9.71 6.32 9.35
C VAL A 284 8.79 6.94 8.28
N LEU A 285 7.54 7.28 8.61
CA LEU A 285 6.63 7.97 7.70
C LEU A 285 6.97 9.45 7.52
N GLY A 286 7.72 10.04 8.46
CA GLY A 286 8.02 11.47 8.49
C GLY A 286 6.82 12.37 8.75
N ALA A 287 5.66 11.81 9.09
CA ALA A 287 4.44 12.55 9.33
C ALA A 287 4.16 12.63 10.83
N ASP A 288 3.92 13.84 11.34
CA ASP A 288 3.44 14.02 12.71
C ASP A 288 1.99 13.54 12.76
N ILE A 289 1.65 12.70 13.73
CA ILE A 289 0.26 12.25 13.94
C ILE A 289 -0.67 13.41 14.28
N ASN A 290 -0.12 14.55 14.73
CA ASN A 290 -0.84 15.79 14.98
C ASN A 290 -0.95 16.68 13.73
N ASP A 291 -0.35 16.30 12.60
CA ASP A 291 -0.49 17.02 11.35
C ASP A 291 -1.93 16.89 10.85
N SER A 292 -2.72 17.92 11.17
CA SER A 292 -4.12 18.01 10.79
C SER A 292 -4.34 18.14 9.29
N SER A 293 -3.31 18.31 8.46
CA SER A 293 -3.47 18.25 6.99
C SER A 293 -3.58 16.80 6.47
N ILE A 294 -3.04 15.84 7.22
CA ILE A 294 -2.99 14.42 6.84
C ILE A 294 -3.95 13.58 7.71
N PHE A 295 -3.95 13.83 9.01
CA PHE A 295 -4.66 13.02 10.00
C PHE A 295 -5.86 13.75 10.61
N TYR A 296 -6.80 12.99 11.19
CA TYR A 296 -7.78 13.51 12.15
C TYR A 296 -7.21 13.42 13.57
N PRO A 297 -6.75 14.53 14.19
CA PRO A 297 -6.04 14.49 15.47
C PRO A 297 -6.86 13.82 16.60
N ASP A 298 -8.15 14.12 16.66
CA ASP A 298 -9.07 13.57 17.68
C ASP A 298 -9.24 12.05 17.55
N ILE A 299 -9.28 11.54 16.31
CA ILE A 299 -9.37 10.09 16.06
C ILE A 299 -8.02 9.44 16.33
N THR A 300 -6.90 10.02 15.87
CA THR A 300 -5.56 9.45 16.10
C THR A 300 -5.18 9.38 17.57
N SER A 301 -5.61 10.35 18.38
CA SER A 301 -5.35 10.37 19.82
C SER A 301 -6.17 9.30 20.56
N THR A 302 -7.36 8.97 20.07
CA THR A 302 -8.27 7.99 20.66
C THR A 302 -8.00 6.56 20.19
N ASP A 303 -7.90 6.35 18.87
CA ASP A 303 -7.82 5.04 18.23
C ASP A 303 -6.36 4.58 18.03
N GLY A 304 -5.39 5.51 18.18
CA GLY A 304 -3.95 5.28 17.98
C GLY A 304 -3.43 5.76 16.62
N GLY A 305 -2.11 5.95 16.53
CA GLY A 305 -1.44 6.44 15.31
C GLY A 305 -1.34 5.39 14.18
N PHE A 306 -0.54 5.72 13.16
CA PHE A 306 -0.34 4.83 12.00
C PHE A 306 0.31 3.49 12.37
N PHE A 307 1.30 3.51 13.28
CA PHE A 307 1.84 2.31 13.92
C PHE A 307 0.98 1.96 15.13
N ARG A 308 0.04 1.03 14.95
CA ARG A 308 -0.97 0.67 15.95
C ARG A 308 -0.48 -0.41 16.93
N LYS A 309 -0.37 -1.66 16.46
CA LYS A 309 0.05 -2.83 17.27
C LYS A 309 1.08 -3.71 16.59
N GLY A 310 1.02 -3.85 15.26
CA GLY A 310 1.93 -4.73 14.51
C GLY A 310 1.71 -6.23 14.77
N GLU A 311 0.62 -6.61 15.44
CA GLU A 311 0.31 -7.99 15.86
C GLU A 311 -0.59 -8.72 14.84
N THR A 312 -0.65 -10.04 14.96
CA THR A 312 -1.57 -10.95 14.23
C THR A 312 -2.66 -11.44 15.17
N GLY A 313 -3.89 -11.61 14.66
CA GLY A 313 -5.01 -12.11 15.45
C GLY A 313 -5.77 -11.03 16.24
N ASP A 314 -5.44 -9.75 16.05
CA ASP A 314 -6.14 -8.63 16.72
C ASP A 314 -7.61 -8.55 16.29
N TRP A 315 -7.94 -9.12 15.12
CA TRP A 315 -9.31 -9.29 14.65
C TRP A 315 -10.24 -9.98 15.67
N LYS A 316 -9.73 -10.91 16.49
CA LYS A 316 -10.51 -11.59 17.54
C LYS A 316 -11.06 -10.64 18.59
N SER A 317 -10.41 -9.49 18.79
CA SER A 317 -10.86 -8.47 19.74
C SER A 317 -11.86 -7.47 19.15
N LYS A 318 -12.14 -7.54 17.84
CA LYS A 318 -12.91 -6.54 17.10
C LYS A 318 -14.13 -7.13 16.39
N LEU A 319 -14.04 -8.32 15.83
CA LEU A 319 -15.16 -8.97 15.18
C LEU A 319 -16.05 -9.65 16.24
N THR A 320 -17.34 -9.30 16.24
CA THR A 320 -18.35 -10.11 16.94
C THR A 320 -18.51 -11.45 16.23
N PRO A 321 -19.08 -12.49 16.88
CA PRO A 321 -19.32 -13.78 16.24
C PRO A 321 -20.12 -13.68 14.93
N GLU A 322 -21.06 -12.75 14.87
CA GLU A 322 -21.90 -12.49 13.68
C GLU A 322 -21.09 -11.88 12.52
N LEU A 323 -20.25 -10.89 12.82
CA LEU A 323 -19.37 -10.28 11.82
C LEU A 323 -18.28 -11.26 11.37
N GLU A 324 -17.74 -12.05 12.29
CA GLU A 324 -16.78 -13.10 11.97
C GLU A 324 -17.37 -14.12 11.00
N ALA A 325 -18.55 -14.67 11.30
CA ALA A 325 -19.22 -15.62 10.41
C ALA A 325 -19.50 -15.05 9.01
N LYS A 326 -19.85 -13.76 8.93
CA LYS A 326 -20.00 -13.05 7.65
C LYS A 326 -18.69 -13.02 6.87
N VAL A 327 -17.59 -12.64 7.52
CA VAL A 327 -16.27 -12.57 6.90
C VAL A 327 -15.78 -13.97 6.51
N ASP A 328 -16.02 -14.99 7.33
CA ASP A 328 -15.65 -16.38 7.03
C ASP A 328 -16.38 -16.94 5.81
N SER A 329 -17.68 -16.63 5.68
CA SER A 329 -18.45 -16.97 4.49
C SER A 329 -17.88 -16.29 3.23
N TRP A 330 -17.55 -15.00 3.32
CA TRP A 330 -16.90 -14.27 2.23
C TRP A 330 -15.50 -14.81 1.89
N ILE A 331 -14.68 -15.17 2.88
CA ILE A 331 -13.37 -15.83 2.67
C ILE A 331 -13.57 -17.14 1.93
N SER A 332 -14.44 -18.02 2.45
CA SER A 332 -14.65 -19.36 1.90
C SER A 332 -15.10 -19.30 0.45
N LYS A 333 -16.06 -18.41 0.14
CA LYS A 333 -16.56 -18.21 -1.23
C LYS A 333 -15.49 -17.74 -2.20
N ASN A 334 -14.61 -16.83 -1.78
CA ASN A 334 -13.65 -16.21 -2.68
C ASN A 334 -12.32 -16.97 -2.77
N ALA A 335 -12.01 -17.82 -1.80
CA ALA A 335 -10.81 -18.64 -1.76
C ALA A 335 -10.99 -20.04 -2.36
N GLU A 336 -12.22 -20.43 -2.73
CA GLU A 336 -12.58 -21.79 -3.16
C GLU A 336 -11.74 -22.32 -4.34
N ASP A 337 -11.36 -21.44 -5.26
CA ASP A 337 -10.64 -21.73 -6.51
C ASP A 337 -9.12 -21.47 -6.42
N ILE A 338 -8.61 -21.14 -5.23
CA ILE A 338 -7.19 -20.79 -5.04
C ILE A 338 -6.62 -21.59 -3.87
N ASP A 339 -5.57 -22.37 -4.16
CA ASP A 339 -4.79 -23.07 -3.15
C ASP A 339 -3.86 -22.08 -2.43
N ILE A 340 -4.42 -21.28 -1.53
CA ILE A 340 -3.71 -20.32 -0.67
C ILE A 340 -4.17 -20.51 0.78
N SER A 341 -3.21 -20.60 1.70
CA SER A 341 -3.50 -20.82 3.11
C SER A 341 -2.86 -19.73 3.96
N PHE A 342 -3.69 -18.93 4.62
CA PHE A 342 -3.23 -17.93 5.59
C PHE A 342 -3.13 -18.52 6.99
N LYS A 343 -2.16 -18.03 7.77
CA LYS A 343 -2.17 -18.21 9.23
C LYS A 343 -3.08 -17.15 9.86
N TYR A 344 -4.02 -17.58 10.69
CA TYR A 344 -4.97 -16.67 11.36
C TYR A 344 -4.60 -16.36 12.82
N SER A 345 -3.60 -17.06 13.33
CA SER A 345 -2.93 -16.82 14.62
C SER A 345 -1.48 -17.25 14.51
N LEU A 346 -0.61 -16.58 15.25
CA LEU A 346 0.78 -16.99 15.48
C LEU A 346 0.90 -17.80 16.76
#